data_AF-A0A0N8FU51-F1
#
_entry.id   AF-A0A0N8FU51-F1
#
_cell.length_a   1.000
_cell.length_b   1.000
_cell.length_c   1.000
_cell.angle_alpha   90.00
_cell.angle_beta   90.00
_cell.angle_gamma   90.00
#
_symmetry.space_group_name_H-M   'P 1'
#
loop_
_entity.id
_entity.type
_entity.pdbx_description
1 polymer ?
#
loop_
_entity_poly.entity_id
_entity_poly.type
_entity_poly.pdbx_seq_one_letter_code
_entity_poly.pdbx_strand_id
1 'polypeptide(L)'
;MTLGQAMGWMQLLLSFAIAQQSLEHLARGDRMIFVPRLGLCLLMALGVGGAWPLWGLWVISLAMLWRYQGPYNGGSDKMTMLILSCLSLAHLAPTPFWQEMALSYLAVQLVLSYFVSGWVKVVNPEWQRGEALRDVFRFSAYPVSEGLRELADRPRFLFVMGWAVILFELVFPLALLDPVALKLALLCAAGFHFSNACFFGLNRFFWIWLCAYPALIWFQDRIF
;
A
#
# COMPACT_ATOMS: atom_id res chain seq x y z
N MET A 1 2.78 -20.26 5.00
CA MET A 1 1.69 -19.55 5.72
C MET A 1 0.32 -20.06 5.23
N THR A 2 -0.68 -20.25 6.10
CA THR A 2 -2.03 -20.67 5.66
C THR A 2 -2.84 -19.48 5.13
N LEU A 3 -3.89 -19.76 4.34
CA LEU A 3 -4.79 -18.72 3.82
C LEU A 3 -5.46 -17.91 4.95
N GLY A 4 -5.99 -18.59 5.96
CA GLY A 4 -6.62 -17.94 7.11
C GLY A 4 -5.65 -17.07 7.90
N GLN A 5 -4.39 -17.51 8.08
CA GLN A 5 -3.35 -16.67 8.70
C GLN A 5 -3.05 -15.42 7.87
N ALA A 6 -2.92 -15.55 6.55
CA ALA A 6 -2.68 -14.40 5.67
C ALA A 6 -3.83 -13.39 5.77
N MET A 7 -5.08 -13.85 5.63
CA MET A 7 -6.27 -13.01 5.76
C MET A 7 -6.39 -12.37 7.15
N GLY A 8 -6.02 -13.09 8.21
CA GLY A 8 -6.02 -12.58 9.59
C GLY A 8 -5.01 -11.45 9.79
N TRP A 9 -3.77 -11.64 9.33
CA TRP A 9 -2.74 -10.59 9.37
C TRP A 9 -3.14 -9.36 8.55
N MET A 10 -3.68 -9.57 7.35
CA MET A 10 -4.16 -8.47 6.50
C MET A 10 -5.26 -7.67 7.20
N GLN A 11 -6.27 -8.34 7.77
CA GLN A 11 -7.37 -7.67 8.49
C GLN A 11 -6.85 -6.89 9.70
N LEU A 12 -5.93 -7.47 10.48
CA LEU A 12 -5.34 -6.78 11.64
C LEU A 12 -4.56 -5.52 11.20
N LEU A 13 -3.65 -5.65 10.23
CA LEU A 13 -2.86 -4.52 9.73
C LEU A 13 -3.76 -3.44 9.10
N LEU A 14 -4.75 -3.86 8.32
CA LEU A 14 -5.69 -2.96 7.66
C LEU A 14 -6.57 -2.24 8.67
N SER A 15 -7.01 -2.92 9.74
CA SER A 15 -7.79 -2.31 10.82
C SER A 15 -7.01 -1.19 11.50
N PHE A 16 -5.72 -1.42 11.77
CA PHE A 16 -4.82 -0.43 12.33
C PHE A 16 -4.64 0.77 11.37
N ALA A 17 -4.32 0.51 10.10
CA ALA A 17 -4.08 1.57 9.12
C ALA A 17 -5.31 2.47 8.91
N ILE A 18 -6.50 1.87 8.78
CA ILE A 18 -7.76 2.60 8.60
C ILE A 18 -8.17 3.31 9.91
N ALA A 19 -7.96 2.70 11.08
CA ALA A 19 -8.25 3.34 12.37
C ALA A 19 -7.38 4.57 12.60
N GLN A 20 -6.08 4.46 12.34
CA GLN A 20 -5.11 5.56 12.42
C GLN A 20 -5.58 6.74 11.55
N GLN A 21 -5.91 6.49 10.29
CA GLN A 21 -6.46 7.50 9.38
C GLN A 21 -7.76 8.11 9.92
N SER A 22 -8.64 7.28 10.48
CA SER A 22 -9.94 7.74 10.99
C SER A 22 -9.76 8.67 12.19
N LEU A 23 -8.82 8.37 13.09
CA LEU A 23 -8.48 9.23 14.23
C LEU A 23 -7.95 10.60 13.77
N GLU A 24 -7.13 10.66 12.73
CA GLU A 24 -6.64 11.94 12.17
C GLU A 24 -7.80 12.83 11.66
N HIS A 25 -8.80 12.25 11.00
CA HIS A 25 -9.95 13.00 10.52
C HIS A 25 -10.91 13.40 11.64
N LEU A 26 -11.06 12.54 12.67
CA LEU A 26 -11.84 12.87 13.86
C LEU A 26 -11.23 14.02 14.65
N ALA A 27 -9.90 14.08 14.77
CA ALA A 27 -9.18 15.20 15.37
C ALA A 27 -9.43 16.53 14.63
N ARG A 28 -9.78 16.47 13.34
CA ARG A 28 -10.17 17.62 12.51
C ARG A 28 -11.68 17.89 12.49
N GLY A 29 -12.47 17.12 13.24
CA GLY A 29 -13.91 17.33 13.41
C GLY A 29 -14.82 16.58 12.43
N ASP A 30 -14.30 15.78 11.49
CA ASP A 30 -15.15 15.01 10.57
C ASP A 30 -15.66 13.73 11.26
N ARG A 31 -16.84 13.80 11.88
CA ARG A 31 -17.38 12.71 12.71
C ARG A 31 -18.26 11.73 11.94
N MET A 32 -19.05 12.22 10.99
CA MET A 32 -20.14 11.46 10.36
C MET A 32 -19.64 10.19 9.66
N ILE A 33 -18.48 10.26 9.01
CA ILE A 33 -17.88 9.12 8.30
C ILE A 33 -16.90 8.37 9.20
N PHE A 34 -16.10 9.09 9.98
CA PHE A 34 -14.94 8.49 10.63
C PHE A 34 -15.24 7.84 11.99
N VAL A 35 -16.34 8.21 12.68
CA VAL A 35 -16.82 7.46 13.85
C VAL A 35 -17.28 6.04 13.45
N PRO A 36 -18.22 5.85 12.50
CA PRO A 36 -18.63 4.51 12.11
C PRO A 36 -17.48 3.72 11.49
N ARG A 37 -16.61 4.37 10.70
CA ARG A 37 -15.40 3.73 10.14
C ARG A 37 -14.48 3.20 11.24
N LEU A 38 -14.22 3.99 12.29
CA LEU A 38 -13.41 3.56 13.43
C LEU A 38 -14.07 2.39 14.19
N GLY A 39 -15.39 2.43 14.39
CA GLY A 39 -16.14 1.33 14.99
C GLY A 39 -15.98 0.01 14.22
N LEU A 40 -16.09 0.08 12.88
CA LEU A 40 -15.88 -1.09 12.01
C LEU A 40 -14.43 -1.60 12.06
N CYS A 41 -13.43 -0.71 12.14
CA CYS A 41 -12.04 -1.12 12.35
C CYS A 41 -11.86 -1.90 13.64
N LEU A 42 -12.45 -1.44 14.75
CA LEU A 42 -12.34 -2.11 16.04
C LEU A 42 -12.99 -3.50 16.00
N LEU A 43 -14.16 -3.62 15.37
CA LEU A 43 -14.85 -4.91 15.23
C LEU A 43 -14.06 -5.88 14.37
N MET A 44 -13.50 -5.40 13.25
CA MET A 44 -12.59 -6.19 12.41
C MET A 44 -11.33 -6.63 13.16
N ALA A 45 -10.70 -5.73 13.94
CA ALA A 45 -9.50 -6.03 14.72
C ALA A 45 -9.75 -7.08 15.81
N LEU A 46 -10.93 -7.05 16.44
CA LEU A 46 -11.35 -7.99 17.47
C LEU A 46 -11.88 -9.32 16.90
N GLY A 47 -11.96 -9.46 15.57
CA GLY A 47 -12.55 -10.63 14.91
C GLY A 47 -14.05 -10.77 15.14
N VAL A 48 -14.73 -9.69 15.55
CA VAL A 48 -16.16 -9.68 15.83
C VAL A 48 -16.92 -9.38 14.55
N GLY A 49 -17.87 -10.23 14.20
CA GLY A 49 -18.76 -10.01 13.07
C GLY A 49 -18.41 -10.71 11.76
N GLY A 50 -17.31 -11.46 11.72
CA GLY A 50 -16.89 -12.12 10.48
C GLY A 50 -16.67 -11.10 9.35
N ALA A 51 -17.40 -11.26 8.24
CA ALA A 51 -17.20 -10.45 7.03
C ALA A 51 -17.87 -9.06 7.07
N TRP A 52 -18.87 -8.84 7.92
CA TRP A 52 -19.68 -7.61 7.84
C TRP A 52 -18.91 -6.32 8.12
N PRO A 53 -17.94 -6.26 9.06
CA PRO A 53 -17.17 -5.03 9.29
C PRO A 53 -16.36 -4.65 8.04
N LEU A 54 -15.85 -5.66 7.34
CA LEU A 54 -15.04 -5.50 6.15
C LEU A 54 -15.86 -4.98 4.96
N TRP A 55 -17.08 -5.49 4.76
CA TRP A 55 -18.04 -4.93 3.80
C TRP A 55 -18.48 -3.51 4.17
N GLY A 56 -18.69 -3.22 5.45
CA GLY A 56 -18.97 -1.86 5.92
C GLY A 56 -17.84 -0.89 5.60
N LEU A 57 -16.59 -1.29 5.84
CA LEU A 57 -15.40 -0.51 5.48
C LEU A 57 -15.26 -0.31 3.96
N TRP A 58 -15.62 -1.32 3.17
CA TRP A 58 -15.64 -1.23 1.71
C TRP A 58 -16.67 -0.22 1.21
N VAL A 59 -17.91 -0.26 1.73
CA VAL A 59 -18.97 0.71 1.40
C VAL A 59 -18.58 2.13 1.81
N ILE A 60 -18.04 2.31 3.02
CA ILE A 60 -17.55 3.63 3.46
C ILE A 60 -16.43 4.13 2.55
N SER A 61 -15.51 3.26 2.14
CA SER A 61 -14.41 3.65 1.26
C SER A 61 -14.91 4.06 -0.15
N LEU A 62 -15.96 3.44 -0.68
CA LEU A 62 -16.66 3.93 -1.88
C LEU A 62 -17.32 5.29 -1.66
N ALA A 63 -18.03 5.47 -0.54
CA ALA A 63 -18.65 6.75 -0.21
C ALA A 63 -17.61 7.87 -0.06
N MET A 64 -16.42 7.56 0.46
CA MET A 64 -15.29 8.49 0.53
C MET A 64 -14.77 8.85 -0.87
N LEU A 65 -14.57 7.85 -1.75
CA LEU A 65 -14.17 8.13 -3.14
C LEU A 65 -15.16 9.04 -3.85
N TRP A 66 -16.46 8.81 -3.65
CA TRP A 66 -17.49 9.69 -4.20
C TRP A 66 -17.43 11.10 -3.60
N ARG A 67 -17.36 11.22 -2.26
CA ARG A 67 -17.29 12.51 -1.54
C ARG A 67 -16.08 13.35 -1.95
N TYR A 68 -14.92 12.73 -2.15
CA TYR A 68 -13.69 13.42 -2.54
C TYR A 68 -13.45 13.45 -4.05
N GLN A 69 -14.44 13.05 -4.85
CA GLN A 69 -14.37 13.03 -6.32
C GLN A 69 -13.19 12.21 -6.88
N GLY A 70 -12.81 11.15 -6.18
CA GLY A 70 -11.71 10.26 -6.53
C GLY A 70 -10.82 9.91 -5.34
N PRO A 71 -9.66 9.27 -5.62
CA PRO A 71 -8.68 8.89 -4.60
C PRO A 71 -8.01 10.12 -3.98
N TYR A 72 -8.54 10.60 -2.86
CA TYR A 72 -8.04 11.76 -2.12
C TYR A 72 -6.56 11.61 -1.73
N ASN A 73 -6.15 10.41 -1.28
CA ASN A 73 -4.78 10.07 -0.93
C ASN A 73 -4.06 9.29 -2.06
N GLY A 74 -4.53 9.43 -3.30
CA GLY A 74 -3.92 8.81 -4.48
C GLY A 74 -3.84 7.29 -4.40
N GLY A 75 -2.62 6.74 -4.53
CA GLY A 75 -2.39 5.30 -4.53
C GLY A 75 -2.77 4.58 -3.24
N SER A 76 -2.76 5.28 -2.09
CA SER A 76 -3.15 4.68 -0.80
C SER A 76 -4.63 4.29 -0.79
N ASP A 77 -5.51 5.15 -1.33
CA ASP A 77 -6.95 4.86 -1.37
C ASP A 77 -7.25 3.73 -2.38
N LYS A 78 -6.54 3.71 -3.52
CA LYS A 78 -6.65 2.63 -4.51
C LYS A 78 -6.25 1.29 -3.93
N MET A 79 -5.11 1.22 -3.22
CA MET A 79 -4.65 0.00 -2.57
C MET A 79 -5.59 -0.42 -1.42
N THR A 80 -6.09 0.54 -0.63
CA THR A 80 -7.10 0.25 0.42
C THR A 80 -8.34 -0.40 -0.18
N MET A 81 -8.88 0.17 -1.27
CA MET A 81 -10.03 -0.39 -1.98
C MET A 81 -9.75 -1.77 -2.56
N LEU A 82 -8.56 -1.99 -3.13
CA LEU A 82 -8.16 -3.27 -3.68
C LEU A 82 -8.09 -4.36 -2.58
N ILE A 83 -7.44 -4.08 -1.45
CA ILE A 83 -7.33 -5.01 -0.32
C ILE A 83 -8.71 -5.31 0.26
N LEU A 84 -9.55 -4.28 0.51
CA LEU A 84 -10.92 -4.48 1.00
C LEU A 84 -11.73 -5.32 0.02
N SER A 85 -11.64 -5.06 -1.29
CA SER A 85 -12.36 -5.83 -2.30
C SER A 85 -11.93 -7.30 -2.30
N CYS A 86 -10.62 -7.58 -2.26
CA CYS A 86 -10.11 -8.96 -2.27
C CYS A 86 -10.49 -9.72 -1.00
N LEU A 87 -10.39 -9.09 0.17
CA LEU A 87 -10.82 -9.70 1.43
C LEU A 87 -12.34 -9.91 1.47
N SER A 88 -13.13 -8.96 0.96
CA SER A 88 -14.60 -9.07 0.87
C SER A 88 -15.00 -10.26 0.01
N LEU A 89 -14.37 -10.38 -1.16
CA LEU A 89 -14.60 -11.48 -2.09
C LEU A 89 -14.12 -12.81 -1.51
N ALA A 90 -12.99 -12.84 -0.81
CA ALA A 90 -12.52 -14.04 -0.13
C ALA A 90 -13.48 -14.53 0.96
N HIS A 91 -14.14 -13.63 1.68
CA HIS A 91 -15.17 -14.00 2.67
C HIS A 91 -16.49 -14.45 2.01
N LEU A 92 -16.83 -13.93 0.83
CA LEU A 92 -18.04 -14.30 0.08
C LEU A 92 -17.85 -15.56 -0.79
N ALA A 93 -16.61 -15.94 -1.05
CA ALA A 93 -16.27 -17.01 -1.99
C ALA A 93 -16.88 -18.36 -1.58
N PRO A 94 -17.55 -19.06 -2.51
CA PRO A 94 -18.31 -20.28 -2.20
C PRO A 94 -17.42 -21.50 -1.97
N THR A 95 -16.16 -21.45 -2.40
CA THR A 95 -15.20 -22.56 -2.28
C THR A 95 -13.82 -22.03 -1.94
N PRO A 96 -12.95 -22.86 -1.31
CA PRO A 96 -11.57 -22.48 -1.02
C PRO A 96 -10.82 -21.95 -2.25
N PHE A 97 -11.03 -22.56 -3.41
CA PHE A 97 -10.46 -22.10 -4.68
C PHE A 97 -10.72 -20.61 -4.94
N TRP A 98 -11.97 -20.15 -4.79
CA TRP A 98 -12.32 -18.75 -5.02
C TRP A 98 -11.74 -17.80 -3.96
N GLN A 99 -11.53 -18.28 -2.73
CA GLN A 99 -10.82 -17.53 -1.69
C GLN A 99 -9.35 -17.33 -2.07
N GLU A 100 -8.70 -18.41 -2.51
CA GLU A 100 -7.32 -18.39 -2.96
C GLU A 100 -7.14 -17.51 -4.21
N MET A 101 -8.11 -17.52 -5.14
CA MET A 101 -8.08 -16.65 -6.32
C MET A 101 -8.18 -15.17 -5.96
N ALA A 102 -9.02 -14.80 -4.99
CA ALA A 102 -9.12 -13.41 -4.54
C ALA A 102 -7.81 -12.91 -3.91
N LEU A 103 -7.13 -13.73 -3.11
CA LEU A 103 -5.83 -13.38 -2.52
C LEU A 103 -4.69 -13.42 -3.56
N SER A 104 -4.71 -14.38 -4.48
CA SER A 104 -3.75 -14.47 -5.59
C SER A 104 -3.84 -13.25 -6.50
N TYR A 105 -5.06 -12.77 -6.77
CA TYR A 105 -5.27 -11.53 -7.52
C TYR A 105 -4.60 -10.35 -6.81
N LEU A 106 -4.79 -10.19 -5.50
CA LEU A 106 -4.12 -9.13 -4.74
C LEU A 106 -2.59 -9.25 -4.80
N ALA A 107 -2.04 -10.46 -4.65
CA ALA A 107 -0.61 -10.71 -4.72
C ALA A 107 -0.02 -10.32 -6.09
N VAL A 108 -0.68 -10.72 -7.18
CA VAL A 108 -0.28 -10.34 -8.54
C VAL A 108 -0.39 -8.82 -8.74
N GLN A 109 -1.46 -8.19 -8.26
CA GLN A 109 -1.61 -6.74 -8.34
C GLN A 109 -0.50 -6.00 -7.57
N LEU A 110 -0.04 -6.52 -6.43
CA LEU A 110 1.08 -5.95 -5.68
C LEU A 110 2.39 -6.03 -6.48
N VAL A 111 2.68 -7.19 -7.07
CA VAL A 111 3.87 -7.39 -7.93
C VAL A 111 3.83 -6.47 -9.15
N LEU A 112 2.68 -6.41 -9.82
CA LEU A 112 2.47 -5.53 -10.98
C LEU A 112 2.57 -4.06 -10.59
N SER A 113 2.12 -3.67 -9.41
CA SER A 113 2.23 -2.29 -8.94
C SER A 113 3.69 -1.84 -8.84
N TYR A 114 4.59 -2.71 -8.36
CA TYR A 114 6.04 -2.41 -8.39
C TYR A 114 6.58 -2.43 -9.81
N PHE A 115 6.34 -3.49 -10.58
CA PHE A 115 6.93 -3.64 -11.93
C PHE A 115 6.51 -2.51 -12.88
N VAL A 116 5.20 -2.22 -12.96
CA VAL A 116 4.66 -1.17 -13.84
C VAL A 116 5.15 0.21 -13.39
N SER A 117 5.28 0.45 -12.08
CA SER A 117 5.87 1.68 -11.54
C SER A 117 7.32 1.87 -12.01
N GLY A 118 8.14 0.80 -12.00
CA GLY A 118 9.51 0.83 -12.52
C GLY A 118 9.55 1.02 -14.03
N TRP A 119 8.66 0.35 -14.78
CA TRP A 119 8.56 0.46 -16.23
C TRP A 119 8.22 1.88 -16.68
N VAL A 120 7.22 2.52 -16.05
CA VAL A 120 6.85 3.91 -16.34
C VAL A 120 8.02 4.86 -16.10
N LYS A 121 8.83 4.63 -15.06
CA LYS A 121 10.04 5.43 -14.80
C LYS A 121 11.14 5.20 -15.83
N VAL A 122 11.29 3.98 -16.36
CA VAL A 122 12.21 3.74 -17.49
C VAL A 122 11.76 4.51 -18.71
N VAL A 123 10.47 4.57 -19.03
CA VAL A 123 9.99 5.25 -20.24
C VAL A 123 10.02 6.78 -20.11
N ASN A 124 9.97 7.32 -18.89
CA ASN A 124 9.97 8.77 -18.65
C ASN A 124 11.42 9.35 -18.62
N PRO A 125 11.79 10.27 -19.55
CA PRO A 125 13.12 10.88 -19.59
C PRO A 125 13.54 11.64 -18.32
N GLU A 126 12.59 12.19 -17.56
CA GLU A 126 12.88 12.91 -16.31
C GLU A 126 13.43 11.96 -15.25
N TRP A 127 12.92 10.73 -15.19
CA TRP A 127 13.42 9.68 -14.29
C TRP A 127 14.77 9.17 -14.75
N GLN A 128 14.95 8.94 -16.06
CA GLN A 128 16.23 8.51 -16.63
C GLN A 128 17.36 9.50 -16.31
N ARG A 129 17.07 10.80 -16.31
CA ARG A 129 18.03 11.89 -16.04
C ARG A 129 18.14 12.26 -14.54
N GLY A 130 17.34 11.64 -13.67
CA GLY A 130 17.28 11.97 -12.23
C GLY A 130 16.60 13.29 -11.89
N GLU A 131 15.96 13.94 -12.87
CA GLU A 131 15.25 15.21 -12.72
C GLU A 131 13.98 15.02 -11.89
N ALA A 132 13.25 13.91 -12.08
CA ALA A 132 12.01 13.64 -11.36
C ALA A 132 12.23 13.62 -9.84
N LEU A 133 13.29 12.96 -9.36
CA LEU A 133 13.59 12.91 -7.93
C LEU A 133 14.09 14.27 -7.41
N ARG A 134 14.79 15.05 -8.24
CA ARG A 134 15.19 16.42 -7.92
C ARG A 134 13.97 17.30 -7.69
N ASP A 135 12.98 17.21 -8.57
CA ASP A 135 11.77 18.01 -8.48
C ASP A 135 10.93 17.61 -7.27
N VAL A 136 10.88 16.32 -6.93
CA VAL A 136 10.27 15.85 -5.67
C VAL A 136 10.94 16.53 -4.46
N PHE A 137 12.27 16.53 -4.34
CA PHE A 137 12.94 17.18 -3.22
C PHE A 137 12.82 18.71 -3.24
N ARG A 138 12.80 19.33 -4.42
CA ARG A 138 12.73 20.79 -4.57
C ARG A 138 11.35 21.36 -4.30
N PHE A 139 10.29 20.66 -4.71
CA PHE A 139 8.92 21.18 -4.69
C PHE A 139 7.99 20.48 -3.71
N SER A 140 8.48 19.55 -2.90
CA SER A 140 7.66 18.95 -1.84
C SER A 140 7.10 20.03 -0.90
N ALA A 141 5.78 20.05 -0.78
CA ALA A 141 5.03 21.02 0.02
C ALA A 141 4.98 20.66 1.52
N TYR A 142 5.49 19.49 1.91
CA TYR A 142 5.44 19.03 3.28
C TYR A 142 6.54 19.68 4.12
N PRO A 143 6.23 20.22 5.31
CA PRO A 143 7.23 20.87 6.17
C PRO A 143 8.44 19.98 6.51
N VAL A 144 8.22 18.67 6.65
CA VAL A 144 9.30 17.70 6.92
C VAL A 144 10.32 17.60 5.79
N SER A 145 9.93 17.97 4.56
CA SER A 145 10.78 17.93 3.38
C SER A 145 11.65 19.19 3.21
N GLU A 146 11.40 20.26 3.96
CA GLU A 146 12.11 21.54 3.77
C GLU A 146 13.60 21.43 4.07
N GLY A 147 13.97 20.72 5.16
CA GLY A 147 15.36 20.43 5.50
C GLY A 147 16.05 19.45 4.53
N LEU A 148 15.29 18.81 3.64
CA LEU A 148 15.79 17.89 2.63
C LEU A 148 15.92 18.56 1.25
N ARG A 149 15.51 19.82 1.09
CA ARG A 149 15.58 20.54 -0.19
C ARG A 149 17.01 20.63 -0.74
N GLU A 150 18.03 20.69 0.12
CA GLU A 150 19.45 20.70 -0.29
C GLU A 150 19.88 19.42 -1.02
N LEU A 151 19.17 18.30 -0.85
CA LEU A 151 19.42 17.10 -1.64
C LEU A 151 19.15 17.32 -3.14
N ALA A 152 18.27 18.28 -3.49
CA ALA A 152 18.02 18.68 -4.87
C ALA A 152 19.28 19.20 -5.57
N ASP A 153 20.26 19.69 -4.82
CA ASP A 153 21.51 20.22 -5.37
C ASP A 153 22.61 19.14 -5.51
N ARG A 154 22.26 17.86 -5.27
CA ARG A 154 23.14 16.69 -5.44
C ARG A 154 22.69 15.81 -6.62
N PRO A 155 22.78 16.27 -7.88
CA PRO A 155 22.19 15.59 -9.03
C PRO A 155 22.74 14.17 -9.27
N ARG A 156 24.03 13.92 -9.03
CA ARG A 156 24.62 12.58 -9.16
C ARG A 156 24.03 11.60 -8.16
N PHE A 157 23.81 12.04 -6.92
CA PHE A 157 23.19 11.22 -5.89
C PHE A 157 21.75 10.87 -6.27
N LEU A 158 20.97 11.86 -6.70
CA LEU A 158 19.58 11.67 -7.09
C LEU A 158 19.42 10.80 -8.34
N PHE A 159 20.35 10.91 -9.31
CA PHE A 159 20.41 10.01 -10.45
C PHE A 159 20.62 8.55 -10.00
N VAL A 160 21.61 8.29 -9.13
CA VAL A 160 21.89 6.93 -8.63
C VAL A 160 20.70 6.40 -7.83
N MET A 161 20.08 7.21 -6.97
CA MET A 161 18.90 6.80 -6.20
C MET A 161 17.69 6.55 -7.10
N GLY A 162 17.46 7.39 -8.12
CA GLY A 162 16.42 7.19 -9.11
C GLY A 162 16.57 5.84 -9.82
N TRP A 163 17.76 5.55 -10.34
CA TRP A 163 18.04 4.25 -10.98
C TRP A 163 17.99 3.08 -10.02
N ALA A 164 18.40 3.25 -8.76
CA ALA A 164 18.26 2.20 -7.74
C ALA A 164 16.78 1.82 -7.53
N VAL A 165 15.88 2.81 -7.44
CA VAL A 165 14.42 2.57 -7.34
C VAL A 165 13.89 1.88 -8.60
N ILE A 166 14.27 2.37 -9.78
CA ILE A 166 13.84 1.80 -11.07
C ILE A 166 14.23 0.32 -11.17
N LEU A 167 15.51 0.02 -10.93
CA LEU A 167 16.02 -1.35 -11.02
C LEU A 167 15.35 -2.25 -10.00
N PHE A 168 15.23 -1.79 -8.74
CA PHE A 168 14.53 -2.53 -7.70
C PHE A 168 13.09 -2.88 -8.10
N GLU A 169 12.32 -1.91 -8.59
CA GLU A 169 10.92 -2.09 -9.01
C GLU A 169 10.79 -3.07 -10.18
N LEU A 170 11.71 -3.01 -11.16
CA LEU A 170 11.71 -3.91 -12.32
C LEU A 170 12.10 -5.35 -11.98
N VAL A 171 13.06 -5.53 -11.07
CA VAL A 171 13.51 -6.88 -10.66
C VAL A 171 12.65 -7.47 -9.55
N PHE A 172 11.77 -6.69 -8.91
CA PHE A 172 10.89 -7.15 -7.83
C PHE A 172 10.13 -8.45 -8.16
N PRO A 173 9.56 -8.65 -9.37
CA PRO A 173 8.89 -9.92 -9.71
C PRO A 173 9.80 -11.15 -9.58
N LEU A 174 11.10 -11.01 -9.84
CA LEU A 174 12.07 -12.10 -9.72
C LEU A 174 12.29 -12.52 -8.27
N ALA A 175 11.96 -11.67 -7.29
CA ALA A 175 12.05 -12.01 -5.88
C ALA A 175 11.09 -13.16 -5.49
N LEU A 176 10.04 -13.41 -6.28
CA LEU A 176 9.15 -14.56 -6.08
C LEU A 176 9.86 -15.91 -6.23
N LEU A 177 10.97 -15.98 -6.96
CA LEU A 177 11.69 -17.23 -7.22
C LEU A 177 12.36 -17.83 -5.98
N ASP A 178 12.57 -17.04 -4.92
CA ASP A 178 13.23 -17.49 -3.69
C ASP A 178 12.57 -16.86 -2.44
N PRO A 179 12.23 -17.66 -1.41
CA PRO A 179 11.57 -17.14 -0.21
C PRO A 179 12.39 -16.14 0.61
N VAL A 180 13.72 -16.23 0.58
CA VAL A 180 14.59 -15.27 1.27
C VAL A 180 14.65 -13.97 0.47
N ALA A 181 14.81 -14.06 -0.86
CA ALA A 181 14.79 -12.93 -1.76
C ALA A 181 13.47 -12.13 -1.66
N LEU A 182 12.32 -12.80 -1.62
CA LEU A 182 11.03 -12.12 -1.43
C LEU A 182 10.98 -11.33 -0.13
N LYS A 183 11.40 -11.94 1.00
CA LYS A 183 11.39 -11.27 2.31
C LYS A 183 12.32 -10.06 2.33
N LEU A 184 13.51 -10.18 1.74
CA LEU A 184 14.45 -9.07 1.60
C LEU A 184 13.89 -7.96 0.70
N ALA A 185 13.28 -8.33 -0.43
CA ALA A 185 12.65 -7.36 -1.33
C ALA A 185 11.49 -6.63 -0.64
N LEU A 186 10.63 -7.33 0.09
CA LEU A 186 9.56 -6.73 0.90
C LEU A 186 10.10 -5.81 1.99
N LEU A 187 11.20 -6.18 2.65
CA LEU A 187 11.86 -5.32 3.63
C LEU A 187 12.42 -4.04 2.98
N CYS A 188 13.07 -4.16 1.83
CA CYS A 188 13.54 -3.01 1.05
C CYS A 188 12.38 -2.12 0.60
N ALA A 189 11.28 -2.70 0.12
CA ALA A 189 10.08 -1.96 -0.26
C ALA A 189 9.42 -1.25 0.93
N ALA A 190 9.35 -1.90 2.10
CA ALA A 190 8.89 -1.27 3.32
C ALA A 190 9.81 -0.11 3.74
N GLY A 191 11.13 -0.28 3.65
CA GLY A 191 12.11 0.78 3.92
C GLY A 191 11.98 1.97 2.96
N PHE A 192 11.70 1.71 1.68
CA PHE A 192 11.41 2.76 0.70
C PHE A 192 10.12 3.51 1.04
N HIS A 193 9.03 2.79 1.33
CA HIS A 193 7.75 3.40 1.72
C HIS A 193 7.87 4.19 3.04
N PHE A 194 8.64 3.69 3.99
CA PHE A 194 8.93 4.38 5.24
C PHE A 194 9.76 5.65 5.00
N SER A 195 10.77 5.60 4.13
CA SER A 195 11.54 6.77 3.72
C SER A 195 10.63 7.83 3.11
N ASN A 196 9.68 7.43 2.27
CA ASN A 196 8.68 8.34 1.70
C ASN A 196 7.73 8.94 2.77
N ALA A 197 7.38 8.16 3.79
CA ALA A 197 6.60 8.67 4.93
C ALA A 197 7.40 9.73 5.70
N CYS A 198 8.67 9.46 6.01
CA CYS A 198 9.55 10.39 6.72
C CYS A 198 9.86 11.65 5.90
N PHE A 199 10.16 11.53 4.61
CA PHE A 199 10.64 12.63 3.79
C PHE A 199 9.52 13.44 3.15
N PHE A 200 8.40 12.80 2.82
CA PHE A 200 7.32 13.40 2.04
C PHE A 200 5.96 13.34 2.75
N GLY A 201 5.90 12.95 4.02
CA GLY A 201 4.65 12.91 4.79
C GLY A 201 3.64 11.87 4.28
N LEU A 202 4.07 10.90 3.45
CA LEU A 202 3.21 9.88 2.85
C LEU A 202 2.89 8.72 3.83
N ASN A 203 2.53 9.06 5.08
CA ASN A 203 2.33 8.12 6.18
C ASN A 203 1.29 7.03 5.88
N ARG A 204 0.20 7.40 5.22
CA ARG A 204 -0.91 6.48 4.88
C ARG A 204 -0.49 5.44 3.84
N PHE A 205 0.37 5.85 2.91
CA PHE A 205 0.90 4.99 1.86
C PHE A 205 1.75 3.87 2.47
N PHE A 206 2.60 4.18 3.46
CA PHE A 206 3.40 3.17 4.15
C PHE A 206 2.54 2.05 4.75
N TRP A 207 1.57 2.39 5.61
CA TRP A 207 0.77 1.38 6.30
C TRP A 207 -0.06 0.51 5.36
N ILE A 208 -0.73 1.13 4.38
CA ILE A 208 -1.66 0.41 3.50
C ILE A 208 -0.92 -0.59 2.60
N TRP A 209 0.28 -0.28 2.13
CA TRP A 209 1.03 -1.22 1.28
C TRP A 209 1.51 -2.45 2.04
N LEU A 210 1.95 -2.27 3.29
CA LEU A 210 2.33 -3.38 4.17
C LEU A 210 1.16 -4.34 4.44
N CYS A 211 -0.08 -3.84 4.41
CA CYS A 211 -1.28 -4.67 4.58
C CYS A 211 -1.44 -5.72 3.46
N ALA A 212 -0.82 -5.53 2.28
CA ALA A 212 -0.87 -6.51 1.19
C ALA A 212 0.25 -7.58 1.26
N TYR A 213 1.27 -7.39 2.10
CA TYR A 213 2.43 -8.29 2.15
C TYR A 213 2.09 -9.72 2.56
N PRO A 214 1.18 -9.97 3.52
CA PRO A 214 0.80 -11.34 3.85
C PRO A 214 0.20 -12.09 2.65
N ALA A 215 -0.55 -11.42 1.77
CA ALA A 215 -1.10 -12.06 0.57
C ALA A 215 0.03 -12.54 -0.36
N LEU A 216 1.07 -11.74 -0.56
CA LEU A 216 2.18 -12.10 -1.45
C LEU A 216 3.07 -13.21 -0.87
N ILE A 217 3.34 -13.18 0.44
CA ILE A 217 4.09 -14.23 1.12
C ILE A 217 3.31 -15.56 1.06
N TRP A 218 1.99 -15.51 1.28
CA TRP A 218 1.13 -16.68 1.14
C TRP A 218 1.10 -17.21 -0.30
N PHE A 219 1.05 -16.31 -1.28
CA PHE A 219 0.99 -16.65 -2.69
C PHE A 219 2.27 -17.33 -3.18
N GLN A 220 3.45 -16.89 -2.72
CA GLN A 220 4.72 -17.51 -3.08
C GLN A 220 4.74 -19.01 -2.77
N ASP A 221 4.25 -19.41 -1.59
CA ASP A 221 4.16 -20.82 -1.15
C ASP A 221 3.24 -21.69 -2.05
N ARG A 222 2.50 -21.11 -3.01
CA ARG A 222 1.60 -21.84 -3.94
C ARG A 222 2.21 -22.04 -5.32
N ILE A 223 3.12 -21.17 -5.71
CA ILE A 223 3.68 -21.15 -7.07
C ILE A 223 5.10 -21.74 -7.13
N PHE A 224 5.75 -21.93 -5.98
CA PHE A 224 7.03 -22.61 -5.79
C PHE A 224 6.96 -23.56 -4.60
#